data_AF-A0A7V7XJU0-F1
#
_entry.id   AF-A0A7V7XJU0-F1
#
_cell.length_a   1.000
_cell.length_b   1.000
_cell.length_c   1.000
_cell.angle_alpha   90.00
_cell.angle_beta   90.00
_cell.angle_gamma   90.00
#
_symmetry.space_group_name_H-M   'P 1'
#
loop_
_entity.id
_entity.type
_entity.pdbx_description
1 polymer ?
#
loop_
_entity_poly.entity_id
_entity_poly.type
_entity_poly.pdbx_seq_one_letter_code
_entity_poly.pdbx_strand_id
1 'polypeptide(L)'
;MDSISVTSDLSVEYGQELWRLVHVQNLEIPARPLVIANHAGVVFDPAFATQVGLLSTTLRVDHVAWVTLDWETMRSRWQLGLMLYDENQQLQKRYPILVWPAAAEYRYAEDAWKVSDALASLLGVPLRVNAADQMAEVAQVVEAVAPVEKQTNTSPETAIPVFTEPILVQDSQEEKVSLHPLPIEMGRWILRASGGGMRWEATRGWMFSYTMRTLFFLGAFVVFMLLGVGSRTSGLAPVTPEWLPYMAFGIGAVLAFSAVENLWSMLTPSRIVLDDMKQEIRSERALTGIVAWRIPYTDVQYFLVSQEKAHSQGRRSSDEPMLISQDAWVHLCANDEFYLVGEVEGIMGKSWHWDKVRSRQPDIERYPLHLDEYDTPFHHAVRHMADKLSVPAYVDLR
;
A
#
# COMPACT_ATOMS: atom_id res chain seq x y z
N MET A 1 -9.31 -26.57 -30.14
CA MET A 1 -9.75 -25.26 -29.60
C MET A 1 -9.75 -25.45 -28.11
N ASP A 2 -8.86 -24.74 -27.44
CA ASP A 2 -8.60 -24.91 -26.02
C ASP A 2 -9.41 -23.86 -25.25
N SER A 3 -9.67 -24.12 -23.97
CA SER A 3 -10.46 -23.23 -23.13
C SER A 3 -9.88 -23.15 -21.73
N ILE A 4 -9.75 -21.93 -21.21
CA ILE A 4 -9.27 -21.64 -19.86
C ILE A 4 -10.35 -20.85 -19.12
N SER A 5 -10.73 -21.32 -17.93
CA SER A 5 -11.66 -20.59 -17.05
C SER A 5 -10.89 -19.50 -16.31
N VAL A 6 -11.32 -18.25 -16.45
CA VAL A 6 -10.68 -17.10 -15.78
C VAL A 6 -11.35 -16.81 -14.44
N THR A 7 -12.69 -16.83 -14.44
CA THR A 7 -13.54 -16.71 -13.25
C THR A 7 -14.64 -17.78 -13.32
N SER A 8 -15.61 -17.75 -12.39
CA SER A 8 -16.79 -18.61 -12.44
C SER A 8 -17.73 -18.32 -13.62
N ASP A 9 -17.64 -17.12 -14.18
CA ASP A 9 -18.54 -16.56 -15.20
C ASP A 9 -17.83 -16.15 -16.50
N LEU A 10 -16.50 -16.21 -16.55
CA LEU A 10 -15.70 -15.89 -17.74
C LEU A 10 -14.76 -17.03 -18.10
N SER A 11 -14.76 -17.39 -19.37
CA SER A 11 -13.74 -18.27 -19.96
C SER A 11 -13.19 -17.67 -21.24
N VAL A 12 -11.94 -18.02 -21.53
CA VAL A 12 -11.30 -17.70 -22.79
C VAL A 12 -11.17 -18.97 -23.60
N GLU A 13 -11.67 -18.93 -24.82
CA GLU A 13 -11.48 -20.00 -25.78
C GLU A 13 -10.57 -19.52 -26.89
N TYR A 14 -9.55 -20.32 -27.23
CA TYR A 14 -8.54 -19.93 -28.21
C TYR A 14 -8.12 -21.09 -29.12
N GLY A 15 -7.68 -20.74 -30.32
CA GLY A 15 -7.19 -21.63 -31.35
C GLY A 15 -6.51 -20.85 -32.47
N GLN A 16 -6.12 -21.53 -33.54
CA GLN A 16 -5.36 -20.91 -34.63
C GLN A 16 -6.12 -19.82 -35.40
N GLU A 17 -7.44 -19.93 -35.49
CA GLU A 17 -8.29 -19.04 -36.32
C GLU A 17 -9.17 -18.11 -35.48
N LEU A 18 -9.29 -18.38 -34.18
CA LEU A 18 -10.29 -17.76 -33.33
C LEU A 18 -9.81 -17.66 -31.89
N TRP A 19 -9.96 -16.48 -31.32
CA TRP A 19 -9.82 -16.22 -29.89
C TRP A 19 -11.10 -15.52 -29.42
N ARG A 20 -11.68 -15.96 -28.32
CA ARG A 20 -12.88 -15.31 -27.78
C ARG A 20 -12.91 -15.32 -26.26
N LEU A 21 -13.31 -14.18 -25.69
CA LEU A 21 -13.71 -14.06 -24.30
C LEU A 21 -15.21 -14.27 -24.23
N VAL A 22 -15.67 -15.29 -23.50
CA VAL A 22 -17.08 -15.64 -23.41
C VAL A 22 -17.58 -15.54 -21.98
N HIS A 23 -18.80 -15.05 -21.83
CA HIS A 23 -19.51 -15.07 -20.56
C HIS A 23 -20.27 -16.40 -20.43
N VAL A 24 -19.89 -17.22 -19.47
CA VAL A 24 -20.50 -18.53 -19.21
C VAL A 24 -21.69 -18.33 -18.29
N GLN A 25 -22.86 -18.07 -18.88
CA GLN A 25 -24.13 -17.88 -18.16
C GLN A 25 -24.96 -19.16 -18.24
N ASN A 26 -24.79 -20.05 -17.27
CA ASN A 26 -25.53 -21.31 -17.14
C ASN A 26 -25.28 -22.31 -18.30
N LEU A 27 -25.12 -23.60 -18.00
CA LEU A 27 -24.70 -24.60 -19.01
C LEU A 27 -25.71 -24.80 -20.17
N GLU A 28 -26.93 -24.28 -20.04
CA GLU A 28 -28.01 -24.49 -21.01
C GLU A 28 -28.10 -23.40 -22.10
N ILE A 29 -27.50 -22.23 -21.88
CA ILE A 29 -27.54 -21.11 -22.84
C ILE A 29 -26.21 -21.05 -23.58
N PRO A 30 -26.20 -20.92 -24.92
CA PRO A 30 -24.96 -20.75 -25.67
C PRO A 30 -24.19 -19.53 -25.14
N ALA A 31 -22.91 -19.74 -24.82
CA ALA A 31 -22.06 -18.72 -24.23
C ALA A 31 -22.02 -17.46 -25.12
N ARG A 32 -22.27 -16.29 -24.51
CA ARG A 32 -22.26 -15.02 -25.24
C ARG A 32 -20.83 -14.50 -25.33
N PRO A 33 -20.27 -14.31 -26.53
CA PRO A 33 -18.94 -13.73 -26.67
C PRO A 33 -18.98 -12.24 -26.33
N LEU A 34 -18.10 -11.83 -25.41
CA LEU A 34 -17.85 -10.43 -25.08
C LEU A 34 -16.80 -9.82 -26.03
N VAL A 35 -15.83 -10.65 -26.44
CA VAL A 35 -14.78 -10.27 -27.37
C VAL A 35 -14.52 -11.43 -28.31
N ILE A 36 -14.38 -11.17 -29.60
CA ILE A 36 -14.00 -12.12 -30.63
C ILE A 36 -12.83 -11.53 -31.40
N ALA A 37 -11.71 -12.25 -31.50
CA ALA A 37 -10.58 -11.90 -32.31
C ALA A 37 -10.31 -12.98 -33.36
N ASN A 38 -9.89 -12.56 -34.54
CA ASN A 38 -9.42 -13.39 -35.64
C ASN A 38 -8.36 -12.61 -36.45
N HIS A 39 -7.89 -13.17 -37.55
CA HIS A 39 -6.89 -12.53 -38.41
C HIS A 39 -7.33 -11.18 -39.02
N ALA A 40 -8.62 -10.86 -39.04
CA ALA A 40 -9.13 -9.59 -39.57
C ALA A 40 -9.17 -8.47 -38.51
N GLY A 41 -9.28 -8.83 -37.23
CA GLY A 41 -9.38 -7.85 -36.15
C GLY A 41 -10.02 -8.38 -34.88
N VAL A 42 -10.50 -7.45 -34.06
CA VAL A 42 -11.16 -7.70 -32.78
C VAL A 42 -12.55 -7.04 -32.80
N VAL A 43 -13.56 -7.82 -32.46
CA VAL A 43 -14.96 -7.39 -32.33
C VAL A 43 -15.36 -7.49 -30.87
N PHE A 44 -15.92 -6.41 -30.33
CA PHE A 44 -16.38 -6.30 -28.95
C PHE A 44 -17.90 -6.26 -28.90
N ASP A 45 -18.47 -6.87 -27.88
CA ASP A 45 -19.84 -6.60 -27.49
C ASP A 45 -20.00 -5.10 -27.17
N PRO A 46 -21.05 -4.41 -27.64
CA PRO A 46 -21.20 -2.97 -27.45
C PRO A 46 -21.22 -2.52 -25.98
N ALA A 47 -21.82 -3.30 -25.08
CA ALA A 47 -21.85 -2.96 -23.65
C ALA A 47 -20.46 -3.12 -23.04
N PHE A 48 -19.75 -4.18 -23.43
CA PHE A 48 -18.38 -4.42 -23.00
C PHE A 48 -17.42 -3.34 -23.52
N ALA A 49 -17.51 -2.95 -24.79
CA ALA A 49 -16.70 -1.88 -25.40
C ALA A 49 -16.87 -0.55 -24.64
N THR A 50 -18.11 -0.20 -24.30
CA THR A 50 -18.43 1.00 -23.51
C THR A 50 -17.80 0.93 -22.11
N GLN A 51 -17.89 -0.23 -21.45
CA GLN A 51 -17.32 -0.46 -20.11
C GLN A 51 -15.80 -0.27 -20.08
N VAL A 52 -15.09 -0.74 -21.11
CA VAL A 52 -13.62 -0.59 -21.20
C VAL A 52 -13.19 0.77 -21.80
N GLY A 53 -14.15 1.62 -22.19
CA GLY A 53 -13.91 2.95 -22.73
C GLY A 53 -13.46 2.98 -24.19
N LEU A 54 -13.78 1.96 -24.97
CA LEU A 54 -13.52 1.92 -26.42
C LEU A 54 -14.55 2.76 -27.18
N LEU A 55 -14.08 3.50 -28.18
CA LEU A 55 -14.93 4.33 -29.05
C LEU A 55 -15.59 3.52 -30.19
N SER A 56 -15.06 2.34 -30.49
CA SER A 56 -15.55 1.45 -31.55
C SER A 56 -15.74 0.04 -31.02
N THR A 57 -16.75 -0.65 -31.54
CA THR A 57 -17.00 -2.08 -31.28
C THR A 57 -16.19 -2.99 -32.19
N THR A 58 -15.50 -2.44 -33.19
CA THR A 58 -14.64 -3.19 -34.11
C THR A 58 -13.29 -2.50 -34.24
N LEU A 59 -12.22 -3.27 -34.07
CA LEU A 59 -10.84 -2.87 -34.24
C LEU A 59 -10.23 -3.72 -35.34
N ARG A 60 -9.66 -3.08 -36.35
CA ARG A 60 -8.87 -3.79 -37.36
C ARG A 60 -7.49 -4.14 -36.79
N VAL A 61 -6.87 -5.21 -37.30
CA VAL A 61 -5.52 -5.62 -36.87
C VAL A 61 -4.50 -4.49 -36.98
N ASP A 62 -4.56 -3.66 -38.02
CA ASP A 62 -3.64 -2.54 -38.25
C ASP A 62 -3.76 -1.40 -37.21
N HIS A 63 -4.83 -1.38 -36.42
CA HIS A 63 -4.98 -0.45 -35.29
C HIS A 63 -4.48 -1.06 -33.96
N VAL A 64 -4.11 -2.33 -33.93
CA VAL A 64 -3.57 -2.98 -32.72
C VAL A 64 -2.05 -2.94 -32.80
N ALA A 65 -1.43 -2.16 -31.91
CA ALA A 65 0.02 -2.02 -31.88
C ALA A 65 0.69 -3.28 -31.30
N TRP A 66 0.19 -3.76 -30.16
CA TRP A 66 0.62 -5.00 -29.51
C TRP A 66 -0.38 -5.43 -28.44
N VAL A 67 -0.26 -6.69 -28.01
CA VAL A 67 -0.94 -7.24 -26.84
C VAL A 67 -0.08 -6.98 -25.61
N THR A 68 -0.67 -6.57 -24.48
CA THR A 68 0.05 -6.44 -23.20
C THR A 68 -0.45 -7.44 -22.18
N LEU A 69 0.49 -8.02 -21.44
CA LEU A 69 0.23 -8.78 -20.22
C LEU A 69 0.98 -8.12 -19.07
N ASP A 70 0.25 -7.69 -18.06
CA ASP A 70 0.80 -6.91 -16.96
C ASP A 70 0.33 -7.49 -15.62
N TRP A 71 1.21 -7.47 -14.62
CA TRP A 71 0.87 -7.75 -13.24
C TRP A 71 0.55 -6.44 -12.51
N GLU A 72 -0.67 -6.29 -12.01
CA GLU A 72 -1.09 -5.13 -11.23
C GLU A 72 -0.78 -5.37 -9.74
N THR A 73 0.43 -4.97 -9.30
CA THR A 73 0.92 -5.20 -7.92
C THR A 73 -0.03 -4.68 -6.86
N MET A 74 -0.70 -3.55 -7.08
CA MET A 74 -1.65 -2.96 -6.12
C MET A 74 -2.89 -3.83 -5.90
N ARG A 75 -3.34 -4.57 -6.91
CA ARG A 75 -4.55 -5.41 -6.83
C ARG A 75 -4.24 -6.90 -6.87
N SER A 76 -2.95 -7.25 -6.85
CA SER A 76 -2.42 -8.61 -6.94
C SER A 76 -3.12 -9.45 -8.01
N ARG A 77 -3.19 -8.93 -9.24
CA ARG A 77 -3.90 -9.61 -10.33
C ARG A 77 -3.25 -9.37 -11.69
N TRP A 78 -3.39 -10.36 -12.57
CA TRP A 78 -2.99 -10.26 -13.97
C TRP A 78 -4.01 -9.48 -14.78
N GLN A 79 -3.52 -8.70 -15.74
CA GLN A 79 -4.35 -7.94 -16.68
C GLN A 79 -3.80 -8.06 -18.10
N LEU A 80 -4.64 -8.60 -18.98
CA LEU A 80 -4.44 -8.61 -20.43
C LEU A 80 -5.12 -7.39 -21.04
N GLY A 81 -4.40 -6.67 -21.91
CA GLY A 81 -4.93 -5.53 -22.64
C GLY A 81 -4.39 -5.41 -24.07
N LEU A 82 -4.95 -4.46 -24.81
CA LEU A 82 -4.44 -4.05 -26.12
C LEU A 82 -3.89 -2.63 -26.05
N MET A 83 -2.76 -2.42 -26.71
CA MET A 83 -2.28 -1.10 -27.07
C MET A 83 -2.74 -0.78 -28.48
N LEU A 84 -3.33 0.39 -28.68
CA LEU A 84 -3.91 0.79 -29.97
C LEU A 84 -3.15 1.96 -30.59
N TYR A 85 -3.16 2.01 -31.92
CA TYR A 85 -2.82 3.20 -32.69
C TYR A 85 -4.07 4.04 -32.94
N ASP A 86 -3.90 5.37 -32.99
CA ASP A 86 -4.90 6.27 -33.55
C ASP A 86 -4.85 6.30 -35.08
N GLU A 87 -5.72 7.09 -35.71
CA GLU A 87 -5.75 7.28 -37.17
C GLU A 87 -4.44 7.86 -37.74
N ASN A 88 -3.63 8.52 -36.90
CA ASN A 88 -2.34 9.11 -37.26
C ASN A 88 -1.15 8.19 -36.90
N GLN A 89 -1.41 6.93 -36.55
CA GLN A 89 -0.41 5.97 -36.06
C GLN A 89 0.33 6.42 -34.78
N GLN A 90 -0.26 7.32 -34.01
CA GLN A 90 0.22 7.65 -32.68
C GLN A 90 -0.30 6.64 -31.67
N LEU A 91 0.56 6.27 -30.72
CA LEU A 91 0.20 5.35 -29.65
C LEU A 91 -0.88 5.98 -28.75
N GLN A 92 -2.00 5.30 -28.63
CA GLN A 92 -3.06 5.66 -27.71
C GLN A 92 -2.88 4.97 -26.34
N LYS A 93 -3.89 5.19 -25.50
CA LYS A 93 -4.08 4.55 -24.21
C LYS A 93 -4.17 3.01 -24.36
N ARG A 94 -3.72 2.32 -23.32
CA ARG A 94 -3.93 0.88 -23.11
C ARG A 94 -5.40 0.60 -22.73
N TYR A 95 -5.99 -0.43 -23.33
CA TYR A 95 -7.35 -0.87 -23.02
C TYR A 95 -7.35 -2.27 -22.39
N PRO A 96 -7.80 -2.42 -21.13
CA PRO A 96 -7.94 -3.74 -20.50
C PRO A 96 -9.03 -4.55 -21.21
N ILE A 97 -8.72 -5.80 -21.54
CA ILE A 97 -9.70 -6.75 -22.09
C ILE A 97 -10.07 -7.80 -21.05
N LEU A 98 -9.10 -8.27 -20.28
CA LEU A 98 -9.31 -9.37 -19.36
C LEU A 98 -8.49 -9.14 -18.10
N VAL A 99 -9.12 -9.38 -16.96
CA VAL A 99 -8.53 -9.22 -15.64
C VAL A 99 -8.77 -10.50 -14.86
N TRP A 100 -7.71 -11.12 -14.36
CA TRP A 100 -7.84 -12.29 -13.49
C TRP A 100 -8.25 -11.88 -12.06
N PRO A 101 -8.83 -12.78 -11.27
CA PRO A 101 -9.06 -12.54 -9.85
C PRO A 101 -7.77 -12.20 -9.10
N ALA A 102 -7.90 -11.45 -8.02
CA ALA A 102 -6.79 -11.23 -7.10
C ALA A 102 -6.32 -12.57 -6.52
N ALA A 103 -5.04 -12.89 -6.68
CA ALA A 103 -4.42 -14.13 -6.21
C ALA A 103 -2.93 -13.92 -5.99
N ALA A 104 -2.22 -14.96 -5.53
CA ALA A 104 -0.77 -14.96 -5.62
C ALA A 104 -0.34 -14.87 -7.09
N GLU A 105 0.75 -14.15 -7.37
CA GLU A 105 1.25 -13.85 -8.71
C GLU A 105 1.35 -15.07 -9.62
N TYR A 106 1.86 -16.18 -9.08
CA TYR A 106 2.06 -17.41 -9.84
C TYR A 106 0.78 -18.17 -10.16
N ARG A 107 -0.35 -17.87 -9.50
CA ARG A 107 -1.57 -18.69 -9.59
C ARG A 107 -2.13 -18.76 -11.01
N TYR A 108 -2.11 -17.63 -11.71
CA TYR A 108 -2.67 -17.50 -13.06
C TYR A 108 -1.62 -17.10 -14.11
N ALA A 109 -0.34 -17.05 -13.75
CA ALA A 109 0.70 -16.55 -14.64
C ALA A 109 0.80 -17.37 -15.94
N GLU A 110 0.77 -18.70 -15.84
CA GLU A 110 0.84 -19.61 -16.99
C GLU A 110 -0.39 -19.45 -17.91
N ASP A 111 -1.59 -19.45 -17.33
CA ASP A 111 -2.84 -19.28 -18.06
C ASP A 111 -2.91 -17.92 -18.74
N ALA A 112 -2.52 -16.85 -18.01
CA ALA A 112 -2.50 -15.50 -18.54
C ALA A 112 -1.49 -15.34 -19.68
N TRP A 113 -0.32 -15.97 -19.57
CA TRP A 113 0.68 -15.99 -20.63
C TRP A 113 0.16 -16.74 -21.87
N LYS A 114 -0.37 -17.96 -21.71
CA LYS A 114 -0.92 -18.78 -22.81
C LYS A 114 -2.02 -18.06 -23.57
N VAL A 115 -2.96 -17.46 -22.84
CA VAL A 115 -4.08 -16.72 -23.43
C VAL A 115 -3.60 -15.48 -24.19
N SER A 116 -2.61 -14.77 -23.64
CA SER A 116 -2.06 -13.56 -24.25
C SER A 116 -1.22 -13.87 -25.49
N ASP A 117 -0.42 -14.93 -25.43
CA ASP A 117 0.40 -15.41 -26.55
C ASP A 117 -0.47 -15.90 -27.71
N ALA A 118 -1.54 -16.65 -27.42
CA ALA A 118 -2.50 -17.07 -28.43
C ALA A 118 -3.18 -15.87 -29.13
N LEU A 119 -3.56 -14.83 -28.38
CA LEU A 119 -4.14 -13.62 -28.95
C LEU A 119 -3.13 -12.84 -29.81
N ALA A 120 -1.91 -12.68 -29.32
CA ALA A 120 -0.84 -11.98 -30.04
C ALA A 120 -0.50 -12.70 -31.35
N SER A 121 -0.35 -14.02 -31.29
CA SER A 121 -0.09 -14.89 -32.45
C SER A 121 -1.21 -14.83 -33.48
N LEU A 122 -2.47 -14.87 -33.04
CA LEU A 122 -3.65 -14.79 -33.94
C LEU A 122 -3.72 -13.46 -34.69
N LEU A 123 -3.44 -12.35 -33.99
CA LEU A 123 -3.46 -11.00 -34.57
C LEU A 123 -2.19 -10.68 -35.37
N GLY A 124 -1.13 -11.49 -35.25
CA GLY A 124 0.16 -11.22 -35.89
C GLY A 124 0.86 -9.98 -35.32
N VAL A 125 0.66 -9.68 -34.04
CA VAL A 125 1.25 -8.52 -33.34
C VAL A 125 2.15 -8.96 -32.18
N PRO A 126 3.10 -8.14 -31.72
CA PRO A 126 3.95 -8.49 -30.58
C PRO A 126 3.15 -8.69 -29.29
N LEU A 127 3.65 -9.55 -28.41
CA LEU A 127 3.25 -9.63 -26.99
C LEU A 127 4.29 -8.88 -26.14
N ARG A 128 3.85 -7.90 -25.34
CA ARG A 128 4.68 -7.24 -24.33
C ARG A 128 4.27 -7.66 -22.94
N VAL A 129 5.19 -8.31 -22.23
CA VAL A 129 4.98 -8.73 -20.85
C VAL A 129 5.68 -7.75 -19.92
N ASN A 130 4.91 -6.91 -19.23
CA ASN A 130 5.43 -5.98 -18.22
C ASN A 130 5.32 -6.62 -16.83
N ALA A 131 6.02 -7.74 -16.67
CA ALA A 131 6.27 -8.41 -15.38
C ALA A 131 7.79 -8.55 -15.14
N ALA A 132 8.55 -7.65 -15.77
CA ALA A 132 9.90 -7.92 -16.29
C ALA A 132 10.98 -8.18 -15.23
N ASP A 133 10.76 -7.84 -13.96
CA ASP A 133 11.72 -8.17 -12.90
C ASP A 133 11.48 -9.55 -12.25
N GLN A 134 10.34 -10.21 -12.46
CA GLN A 134 9.95 -11.41 -11.68
C GLN A 134 9.70 -12.68 -12.52
N MET A 135 9.33 -12.56 -13.81
CA MET A 135 9.16 -13.75 -14.66
C MET A 135 10.47 -14.42 -15.10
N ALA A 136 11.60 -13.71 -15.04
CA ALA A 136 12.93 -14.29 -15.30
C ALA A 136 13.27 -15.40 -14.29
N GLU A 137 12.77 -15.29 -13.05
CA GLU A 137 12.94 -16.29 -12.00
C GLU A 137 12.06 -17.54 -12.27
N VAL A 138 10.83 -17.35 -12.75
CA VAL A 138 9.93 -18.46 -13.10
C VAL A 138 10.43 -19.26 -14.30
N ALA A 139 10.97 -18.60 -15.32
CA ALA A 139 11.56 -19.29 -16.47
C ALA A 139 12.74 -20.19 -16.06
N GLN A 140 13.57 -19.75 -15.10
CA GLN A 140 14.68 -20.55 -14.57
C GLN A 140 14.21 -21.76 -13.74
N VAL A 141 13.11 -21.63 -12.99
CA VAL A 141 12.56 -22.75 -12.20
C VAL A 141 11.89 -23.80 -13.09
N VAL A 142 11.22 -23.40 -14.18
CA VAL A 142 10.54 -24.34 -15.08
C VAL A 142 11.54 -25.09 -15.98
N GLU A 143 12.63 -24.43 -16.41
CA GLU A 143 13.69 -25.09 -17.21
C GLU A 143 14.51 -26.10 -16.36
N ALA A 144 14.61 -25.90 -15.05
CA ALA A 144 15.29 -26.81 -14.13
C ALA A 144 14.54 -28.13 -13.83
N VAL A 145 13.28 -28.27 -14.24
CA VAL A 145 12.44 -29.45 -13.94
C VAL A 145 12.11 -30.30 -15.18
N ALA A 146 12.65 -29.95 -16.36
CA ALA A 146 12.52 -30.81 -17.53
C ALA A 146 13.26 -32.15 -17.32
N PRO A 147 12.59 -33.32 -17.44
CA PRO A 147 13.24 -34.60 -17.28
C PRO A 147 14.08 -34.91 -18.52
N VAL A 148 15.40 -34.94 -18.35
CA VAL A 148 16.37 -35.42 -19.35
C VAL A 148 16.07 -36.89 -19.64
N GLU A 149 15.37 -37.14 -20.74
CA GLU A 149 15.17 -38.46 -21.29
C GLU A 149 16.50 -38.95 -21.90
N LYS A 150 16.96 -40.10 -21.39
CA LYS A 150 18.24 -40.74 -21.70
C LYS A 150 18.42 -40.97 -23.21
N GLN A 151 19.49 -40.43 -23.78
CA GLN A 151 20.17 -41.04 -24.92
C GLN A 151 21.63 -41.36 -24.58
N THR A 152 21.84 -42.62 -24.25
CA THR A 152 23.14 -43.28 -24.26
C THR A 152 23.57 -43.48 -25.71
N ASN A 153 24.69 -42.89 -26.14
CA ASN A 153 25.55 -43.52 -27.15
C ASN A 153 26.99 -42.99 -27.09
N THR A 154 27.87 -43.96 -27.30
CA THR A 154 29.28 -44.01 -26.94
C THR A 154 30.18 -43.47 -28.06
N SER A 155 31.13 -42.59 -27.74
CA SER A 155 32.46 -42.52 -28.39
C SER A 155 33.44 -41.66 -27.58
N PRO A 156 34.73 -42.05 -27.51
CA PRO A 156 35.74 -41.32 -26.76
C PRO A 156 36.39 -40.23 -27.62
N GLU A 157 37.21 -39.40 -26.96
CA GLU A 157 38.28 -38.59 -27.56
C GLU A 157 37.94 -37.13 -27.92
N THR A 158 38.08 -36.25 -26.94
CA THR A 158 39.10 -35.18 -26.91
C THR A 158 38.77 -34.26 -25.73
N ALA A 159 39.59 -34.30 -24.68
CA ALA A 159 39.41 -33.49 -23.49
C ALA A 159 39.83 -32.03 -23.75
N ILE A 160 38.85 -31.13 -23.79
CA ILE A 160 39.05 -29.70 -23.56
C ILE A 160 38.66 -29.45 -22.10
N PRO A 161 39.51 -28.83 -21.26
CA PRO A 161 39.12 -28.45 -19.91
C PRO A 161 38.11 -27.30 -20.01
N VAL A 162 36.82 -27.63 -19.91
CA VAL A 162 35.76 -26.66 -19.66
C VAL A 162 35.86 -26.26 -18.20
N PHE A 163 36.37 -25.05 -17.96
CA PHE A 163 36.37 -24.43 -16.65
C PHE A 163 34.93 -23.96 -16.38
N THR A 164 34.09 -24.87 -15.89
CA THR A 164 32.78 -24.52 -15.34
C THR A 164 33.03 -23.91 -13.97
N GLU A 165 33.25 -22.59 -13.92
CA GLU A 165 33.06 -21.87 -12.67
C GLU A 165 31.60 -22.07 -12.25
N PRO A 166 31.32 -22.63 -11.06
CA PRO A 166 29.98 -22.63 -10.53
C PRO A 166 29.60 -21.17 -10.35
N ILE A 167 28.64 -20.69 -11.16
CA ILE A 167 27.91 -19.47 -10.86
C ILE A 167 27.24 -19.76 -9.52
N LEU A 168 27.86 -19.29 -8.44
CA LEU A 168 27.24 -19.11 -7.15
C LEU A 168 26.12 -18.10 -7.42
N VAL A 169 24.94 -18.62 -7.76
CA VAL A 169 23.68 -17.90 -7.58
C VAL A 169 23.63 -17.68 -6.08
N GLN A 170 24.18 -16.54 -5.68
CA GLN A 170 24.13 -16.05 -4.33
C GLN A 170 22.66 -15.68 -4.16
N ASP A 171 21.87 -16.67 -3.72
CA ASP A 171 20.53 -16.47 -3.21
C ASP A 171 20.64 -15.27 -2.30
N SER A 172 20.14 -14.14 -2.79
CA SER A 172 20.04 -12.93 -2.00
C SER A 172 18.97 -13.27 -1.00
N GLN A 173 19.38 -13.89 0.12
CA GLN A 173 18.55 -14.07 1.28
C GLN A 173 18.15 -12.67 1.71
N GLU A 174 17.03 -12.20 1.18
CA GLU A 174 16.37 -11.00 1.65
C GLU A 174 16.23 -11.18 3.15
N GLU A 175 17.01 -10.39 3.90
CA GLU A 175 17.08 -10.46 5.33
C GLU A 175 15.70 -10.09 5.87
N LYS A 176 14.89 -11.11 6.13
CA LYS A 176 13.48 -10.97 6.49
C LYS A 176 13.40 -10.33 7.87
N VAL A 177 13.21 -9.01 7.91
CA VAL A 177 13.01 -8.25 9.14
C VAL A 177 11.87 -8.89 9.93
N SER A 178 12.19 -9.40 11.11
CA SER A 178 11.19 -10.03 11.98
C SER A 178 10.27 -8.97 12.59
N LEU A 179 8.97 -9.27 12.61
CA LEU A 179 7.96 -8.38 13.20
C LEU A 179 8.24 -8.16 14.69
N HIS A 180 8.24 -6.90 15.12
CA HIS A 180 8.36 -6.57 16.54
C HIS A 180 7.22 -7.21 17.35
N PRO A 181 7.50 -7.80 18.53
CA PRO A 181 6.47 -8.39 19.36
C PRO A 181 5.54 -7.32 19.94
N LEU A 182 4.27 -7.67 20.13
CA LEU A 182 3.32 -6.83 20.86
C LEU A 182 3.62 -6.91 22.37
N PRO A 183 3.51 -5.80 23.14
CA PRO A 183 3.06 -4.48 22.72
C PRO A 183 4.15 -3.65 22.02
N ILE A 184 3.76 -2.82 21.05
CA ILE A 184 4.66 -1.92 20.34
C ILE A 184 4.42 -0.48 20.79
N GLU A 185 5.43 0.17 21.35
CA GLU A 185 5.40 1.57 21.78
C GLU A 185 5.91 2.50 20.69
N MET A 186 5.16 3.57 20.41
CA MET A 186 5.38 4.52 19.31
C MET A 186 5.15 5.95 19.82
N GLY A 187 6.08 6.45 20.64
CA GLY A 187 5.95 7.76 21.26
C GLY A 187 4.69 7.86 22.15
N ARG A 188 3.68 8.61 21.68
CA ARG A 188 2.41 8.76 22.40
C ARG A 188 1.45 7.58 22.26
N TRP A 189 1.71 6.63 21.36
CA TRP A 189 0.81 5.51 21.09
C TRP A 189 1.41 4.18 21.52
N ILE A 190 0.53 3.23 21.81
CA ILE A 190 0.88 1.83 22.02
C ILE A 190 -0.12 0.93 21.31
N LEU A 191 0.40 -0.02 20.52
CA LEU A 191 -0.39 -1.12 19.97
C LEU A 191 -0.29 -2.32 20.92
N ARG A 192 -1.44 -2.80 21.42
CA ARG A 192 -1.53 -3.91 22.37
C ARG A 192 -2.45 -4.99 21.81
N ALA A 193 -2.07 -6.25 21.99
CA ALA A 193 -3.01 -7.36 21.86
C ALA A 193 -4.04 -7.29 23.00
N SER A 194 -5.30 -7.57 22.68
CA SER A 194 -6.41 -7.68 23.63
C SER A 194 -7.11 -9.02 23.39
N GLY A 195 -7.79 -9.57 24.41
CA GLY A 195 -8.42 -10.90 24.33
C GLY A 195 -9.47 -11.07 23.22
N GLY A 196 -9.87 -10.00 22.54
CA GLY A 196 -10.76 -10.03 21.38
C GLY A 196 -10.25 -9.18 20.21
N GLY A 197 -8.94 -9.01 20.04
CA GLY A 197 -8.35 -8.33 18.89
C GLY A 197 -7.17 -7.44 19.25
N MET A 198 -7.06 -6.26 18.63
CA MET A 198 -5.96 -5.33 18.87
C MET A 198 -6.46 -3.94 19.26
N ARG A 199 -5.68 -3.25 20.09
CA ARG A 199 -5.99 -1.89 20.54
C ARG A 199 -4.79 -1.00 20.30
N TRP A 200 -5.00 0.01 19.49
CA TRP A 200 -4.08 1.13 19.31
C TRP A 200 -4.56 2.26 20.21
N GLU A 201 -3.85 2.57 21.28
CA GLU A 201 -4.29 3.58 22.26
C GLU A 201 -3.19 4.54 22.68
N ALA A 202 -3.56 5.75 23.08
CA ALA A 202 -2.62 6.69 23.65
C ALA A 202 -2.05 6.16 24.99
N THR A 203 -0.75 6.36 25.23
CA THR A 203 -0.11 5.92 26.47
C THR A 203 -0.63 6.72 27.68
N ARG A 204 -0.72 6.06 28.83
CA ARG A 204 -1.12 6.73 30.09
C ARG A 204 -0.17 7.87 30.47
N GLY A 205 1.13 7.70 30.16
CA GLY A 205 2.14 8.73 30.41
C GLY A 205 1.90 10.00 29.61
N TRP A 206 1.48 9.87 28.34
CA TRP A 206 1.10 11.01 27.52
C TRP A 206 -0.11 11.75 28.10
N MET A 207 -1.18 11.03 28.46
CA MET A 207 -2.37 11.66 29.07
C MET A 207 -2.02 12.38 30.38
N PHE A 208 -1.19 11.78 31.22
CA PHE A 208 -0.75 12.39 32.48
C PHE A 208 0.08 13.66 32.22
N SER A 209 1.02 13.61 31.27
CA SER A 209 1.83 14.77 30.88
C SER A 209 0.96 15.94 30.39
N TYR A 210 -0.02 15.68 29.53
CA TYR A 210 -0.96 16.71 29.06
C TYR A 210 -1.83 17.25 30.20
N THR A 211 -2.34 16.37 31.08
CA THR A 211 -3.11 16.80 32.25
C THR A 211 -2.30 17.74 33.13
N MET A 212 -1.05 17.39 33.42
CA MET A 212 -0.16 18.22 34.24
C MET A 212 0.18 19.57 33.59
N ARG A 213 0.42 19.58 32.26
CA ARG A 213 0.63 20.82 31.50
C ARG A 213 -0.61 21.71 31.53
N THR A 214 -1.79 21.15 31.33
CA THR A 214 -3.06 21.88 31.40
C THR A 214 -3.28 22.47 32.79
N LEU A 215 -3.07 21.68 33.86
CA LEU A 215 -3.19 22.17 35.24
C LEU A 215 -2.17 23.28 35.54
N PHE A 216 -0.93 23.13 35.05
CA PHE A 216 0.10 24.15 35.19
C PHE A 216 -0.29 25.46 34.50
N PHE A 217 -0.74 25.40 33.23
CA PHE A 217 -1.16 26.59 32.50
C PHE A 217 -2.39 27.25 33.13
N LEU A 218 -3.34 26.46 33.62
CA LEU A 218 -4.51 26.97 34.32
C LEU A 218 -4.14 27.65 35.65
N GLY A 219 -3.23 27.05 36.42
CA GLY A 219 -2.72 27.62 37.67
C GLY A 219 -1.95 28.93 37.42
N ALA A 220 -1.05 28.93 36.43
CA ALA A 220 -0.31 30.11 36.03
C ALA A 220 -1.25 31.22 35.53
N PHE A 221 -2.26 30.88 34.72
CA PHE A 221 -3.29 31.82 34.28
C PHE A 221 -3.96 32.52 35.46
N VAL A 222 -4.43 31.77 36.46
CA VAL A 222 -5.07 32.34 37.65
C VAL A 222 -4.13 33.28 38.40
N VAL A 223 -2.86 32.90 38.57
CA VAL A 223 -1.85 33.76 39.23
C VAL A 223 -1.65 35.06 38.47
N PHE A 224 -1.47 35.02 37.14
CA PHE A 224 -1.29 36.22 36.32
C PHE A 224 -2.53 37.12 36.32
N MET A 225 -3.73 36.54 36.31
CA MET A 225 -4.98 37.32 36.44
C MET A 225 -5.08 38.00 37.80
N LEU A 226 -4.74 37.29 38.89
CA LEU A 226 -4.72 37.88 40.24
C LEU A 226 -3.67 38.98 40.40
N LEU A 227 -2.48 38.82 39.81
CA LEU A 227 -1.45 39.86 39.78
C LEU A 227 -1.89 41.08 38.96
N GLY A 228 -2.51 40.85 37.80
CA GLY A 228 -3.07 41.93 36.96
C GLY A 228 -4.19 42.70 37.65
N VAL A 229 -5.09 42.02 38.35
CA VAL A 229 -6.17 42.66 39.13
C VAL A 229 -5.60 43.34 40.38
N GLY A 230 -4.79 42.64 41.17
CA GLY A 230 -4.23 43.15 42.43
C GLY A 230 -3.31 44.34 42.25
N SER A 231 -2.51 44.38 41.18
CA SER A 231 -1.69 45.55 40.85
C SER A 231 -2.52 46.80 40.55
N ARG A 232 -3.76 46.65 40.08
CA ARG A 232 -4.68 47.77 39.82
C ARG A 232 -5.50 48.17 41.04
N THR A 233 -5.83 47.23 41.92
CA THR A 233 -6.78 47.46 43.03
C THR A 233 -6.12 47.66 44.39
N SER A 234 -4.89 47.18 44.61
CA SER A 234 -4.30 47.09 45.96
C SER A 234 -3.97 48.43 46.62
N GLY A 235 -3.92 49.54 45.87
CA GLY A 235 -3.52 50.85 46.41
C GLY A 235 -2.06 50.90 46.91
N LEU A 236 -1.31 49.80 46.76
CA LEU A 236 0.14 49.75 46.92
C LEU A 236 0.75 50.49 45.70
N ALA A 237 1.83 51.22 45.93
CA ALA A 237 2.44 52.22 45.04
C ALA A 237 2.22 52.01 43.52
N PRO A 238 1.98 53.09 42.74
CA PRO A 238 1.66 53.00 41.32
C PRO A 238 2.72 52.19 40.57
N VAL A 239 2.28 51.16 39.83
CA VAL A 239 3.16 50.29 39.06
C VAL A 239 3.69 51.08 37.86
N THR A 240 4.97 51.41 37.88
CA THR A 240 5.68 52.00 36.74
C THR A 240 6.49 50.93 36.02
N PRO A 241 6.27 50.68 34.71
CA PRO A 241 5.37 51.40 33.81
C PRO A 241 3.90 50.96 33.90
N GLU A 242 2.97 51.88 33.61
CA GLU A 242 1.51 51.66 33.72
C GLU A 242 0.96 50.55 32.82
N TRP A 243 1.71 50.14 31.79
CA TRP A 243 1.32 49.04 30.90
C TRP A 243 1.56 47.64 31.50
N LEU A 244 2.37 47.54 32.56
CA LEU A 244 2.80 46.24 33.11
C LEU A 244 1.64 45.35 33.62
N PRO A 245 0.60 45.88 34.30
CA PRO A 245 -0.60 45.11 34.63
C PRO A 245 -1.32 44.53 33.41
N TYR A 246 -1.30 45.23 32.27
CA TYR A 246 -1.93 44.75 31.04
C TYR A 246 -1.15 43.60 30.41
N MET A 247 0.18 43.57 30.56
CA MET A 247 0.98 42.41 30.17
C MET A 247 0.64 41.16 30.97
N ALA A 248 0.29 41.30 32.26
CA ALA A 248 -0.17 40.15 33.04
C ALA A 248 -1.46 39.55 32.46
N PHE A 249 -2.43 40.39 32.03
CA PHE A 249 -3.62 39.92 31.33
C PHE A 249 -3.30 39.29 29.97
N GLY A 250 -2.38 39.87 29.20
CA GLY A 250 -1.94 39.33 27.92
C GLY A 250 -1.31 37.94 28.05
N ILE A 251 -0.38 37.78 28.99
CA ILE A 251 0.23 36.49 29.32
C ILE A 251 -0.85 35.51 29.81
N GLY A 252 -1.77 35.96 30.67
CA GLY A 252 -2.90 35.17 31.12
C GLY A 252 -3.73 34.63 29.95
N ALA A 253 -4.09 35.46 28.98
CA ALA A 253 -4.85 35.03 27.81
C ALA A 253 -4.12 33.96 26.99
N VAL A 254 -2.81 34.10 26.78
CA VAL A 254 -1.99 33.09 26.09
C VAL A 254 -1.98 31.78 26.87
N LEU A 255 -1.79 31.82 28.19
CA LEU A 255 -1.82 30.62 29.05
C LEU A 255 -3.19 29.93 29.03
N ALA A 256 -4.28 30.70 29.07
CA ALA A 256 -5.63 30.16 28.96
C ALA A 256 -5.85 29.48 27.60
N PHE A 257 -5.39 30.10 26.51
CA PHE A 257 -5.45 29.50 25.17
C PHE A 257 -4.67 28.18 25.10
N SER A 258 -3.42 28.15 25.60
CA SER A 258 -2.63 26.91 25.66
C SER A 258 -3.28 25.84 26.53
N ALA A 259 -3.95 26.20 27.63
CA ALA A 259 -4.69 25.23 28.45
C ALA A 259 -5.87 24.63 27.68
N VAL A 260 -6.62 25.45 26.94
CA VAL A 260 -7.75 25.01 26.10
C VAL A 260 -7.26 24.09 24.97
N GLU A 261 -6.16 24.45 24.30
CA GLU A 261 -5.56 23.63 23.24
C GLU A 261 -5.12 22.26 23.76
N ASN A 262 -4.41 22.21 24.89
CA ASN A 262 -4.01 20.94 25.52
C ASN A 262 -5.23 20.11 25.94
N LEU A 263 -6.28 20.75 26.48
CA LEU A 263 -7.52 20.06 26.84
C LEU A 263 -8.25 19.52 25.61
N TRP A 264 -8.28 20.27 24.50
CA TRP A 264 -8.88 19.83 23.25
C TRP A 264 -8.17 18.62 22.65
N SER A 265 -6.83 18.61 22.69
CA SER A 265 -6.01 17.47 22.28
C SER A 265 -6.32 16.21 23.10
N MET A 266 -6.68 16.35 24.38
CA MET A 266 -7.12 15.21 25.21
C MET A 266 -8.53 14.68 24.86
N LEU A 267 -9.39 15.51 24.26
CA LEU A 267 -10.77 15.15 23.88
C LEU A 267 -10.86 14.53 22.48
N THR A 268 -9.81 14.67 21.67
CA THR A 268 -9.71 14.14 20.30
C THR A 268 -9.53 12.60 20.33
N PRO A 269 -10.02 11.83 19.31
CA PRO A 269 -10.00 10.37 19.35
C PRO A 269 -8.62 9.79 19.63
N SER A 270 -8.56 8.84 20.55
CA SER A 270 -7.30 8.39 21.14
C SER A 270 -7.23 6.87 21.30
N ARG A 271 -8.20 6.14 20.75
CA ARG A 271 -8.18 4.69 20.71
C ARG A 271 -8.85 4.14 19.46
N ILE A 272 -8.13 3.29 18.74
CA ILE A 272 -8.65 2.47 17.67
C ILE A 272 -8.69 1.02 18.17
N VAL A 273 -9.85 0.39 18.04
CA VAL A 273 -10.09 -0.98 18.47
C VAL A 273 -10.41 -1.83 17.24
N LEU A 274 -9.59 -2.84 17.00
CA LEU A 274 -9.87 -3.93 16.08
C LEU A 274 -10.53 -5.03 16.91
N ASP A 275 -11.84 -5.20 16.75
CA ASP A 275 -12.66 -6.12 17.52
C ASP A 275 -12.96 -7.38 16.69
N ASP A 276 -12.23 -8.47 16.98
CA ASP A 276 -12.36 -9.75 16.28
C ASP A 276 -13.72 -10.42 16.52
N MET A 277 -14.34 -10.19 17.66
CA MET A 277 -15.64 -10.80 17.98
C MET A 277 -16.74 -10.19 17.12
N LYS A 278 -16.62 -8.89 16.83
CA LYS A 278 -17.58 -8.15 16.01
C LYS A 278 -17.15 -7.98 14.56
N GLN A 279 -15.92 -8.35 14.22
CA GLN A 279 -15.31 -8.15 12.90
C GLN A 279 -15.43 -6.69 12.44
N GLU A 280 -15.17 -5.75 13.36
CA GLU A 280 -15.24 -4.31 13.09
C GLU A 280 -14.00 -3.58 13.62
N ILE A 281 -13.56 -2.55 12.88
CA ILE A 281 -12.64 -1.53 13.37
C ILE A 281 -13.49 -0.35 13.85
N ARG A 282 -13.22 0.14 15.05
CA ARG A 282 -13.88 1.34 15.57
C ARG A 282 -12.89 2.32 16.18
N SER A 283 -13.19 3.60 16.01
CA SER A 283 -12.50 4.68 16.71
C SER A 283 -13.34 5.15 17.90
N GLU A 284 -12.76 5.11 19.09
CA GLU A 284 -13.40 5.58 20.32
C GLU A 284 -12.55 6.64 21.02
N ARG A 285 -13.21 7.61 21.64
CA ARG A 285 -12.54 8.60 22.49
C ARG A 285 -12.20 7.94 23.83
N ALA A 286 -10.92 7.92 24.24
CA ALA A 286 -10.52 7.16 25.44
C ALA A 286 -11.24 7.60 26.73
N LEU A 287 -11.60 8.88 26.86
CA LEU A 287 -12.26 9.40 28.07
C LEU A 287 -13.76 9.09 28.11
N THR A 288 -14.46 9.27 26.99
CA THR A 288 -15.94 9.17 26.96
C THR A 288 -16.46 7.84 26.45
N GLY A 289 -15.64 7.04 25.75
CA GLY A 289 -16.07 5.83 25.06
C GLY A 289 -17.00 6.06 23.86
N ILE A 290 -17.32 7.32 23.53
CA ILE A 290 -18.10 7.67 22.34
C ILE A 290 -17.35 7.19 21.10
N VAL A 291 -18.06 6.42 20.28
CA VAL A 291 -17.55 5.88 19.03
C VAL A 291 -17.73 6.92 17.93
N ALA A 292 -16.62 7.35 17.32
CA ALA A 292 -16.61 8.34 16.25
C ALA A 292 -17.03 7.72 14.91
N TRP A 293 -16.52 6.53 14.62
CA TRP A 293 -16.83 5.77 13.40
C TRP A 293 -16.61 4.27 13.64
N ARG A 294 -17.26 3.45 12.80
CA ARG A 294 -17.17 1.98 12.79
C ARG A 294 -17.12 1.50 11.35
N ILE A 295 -16.24 0.55 11.07
CA ILE A 295 -16.01 0.01 9.73
C ILE A 295 -15.92 -1.52 9.84
N PRO A 296 -16.78 -2.27 9.13
CA PRO A 296 -16.66 -3.72 9.04
C PRO A 296 -15.32 -4.15 8.42
N TYR A 297 -14.73 -5.26 8.86
CA TYR A 297 -13.48 -5.77 8.29
C TYR A 297 -13.58 -6.03 6.77
N THR A 298 -14.76 -6.42 6.29
CA THR A 298 -15.04 -6.68 4.87
C THR A 298 -14.90 -5.46 3.98
N ASP A 299 -15.05 -4.27 4.55
CA ASP A 299 -15.04 -3.00 3.82
C ASP A 299 -13.63 -2.40 3.77
N VAL A 300 -12.71 -2.94 4.57
CA VAL A 300 -11.31 -2.50 4.63
C VAL A 300 -10.57 -3.00 3.41
N GLN A 301 -10.09 -2.06 2.60
CA GLN A 301 -9.32 -2.38 1.40
C GLN A 301 -7.82 -2.50 1.72
N TYR A 302 -7.27 -1.53 2.47
CA TYR A 302 -5.84 -1.48 2.81
C TYR A 302 -5.54 -0.46 3.92
N PHE A 303 -4.35 -0.57 4.51
CA PHE A 303 -3.76 0.49 5.32
C PHE A 303 -2.78 1.33 4.48
N LEU A 304 -2.78 2.64 4.70
CA LEU A 304 -1.89 3.59 4.05
C LEU A 304 -1.08 4.35 5.10
N VAL A 305 0.23 4.26 5.01
CA VAL A 305 1.15 5.08 5.79
C VAL A 305 1.56 6.27 4.95
N SER A 306 0.93 7.42 5.16
CA SER A 306 1.43 8.67 4.60
C SER A 306 2.57 9.16 5.48
N GLN A 307 3.70 9.57 4.91
CA GLN A 307 4.84 10.01 5.70
C GLN A 307 5.64 11.11 5.00
N GLU A 308 6.34 11.91 5.80
CA GLU A 308 7.35 12.83 5.27
C GLU A 308 8.59 12.07 4.80
N LYS A 309 9.44 12.77 4.05
CA LYS A 309 10.74 12.22 3.62
C LYS A 309 11.57 11.82 4.84
N ALA A 310 11.95 10.56 4.90
CA ALA A 310 12.85 10.08 5.94
C ALA A 310 14.15 10.89 5.95
N HIS A 311 14.57 11.32 7.14
CA HIS A 311 15.84 12.01 7.37
C HIS A 311 16.85 11.05 7.99
N SER A 312 18.03 10.90 7.37
CA SER A 312 19.12 10.11 7.94
C SER A 312 19.71 10.79 9.17
N GLN A 313 19.86 10.04 10.26
CA GLN A 313 20.47 10.48 11.51
C GLN A 313 21.91 9.96 11.59
N GLY A 314 22.86 10.75 11.07
CA GLY A 314 24.29 10.42 11.11
C GLY A 314 24.84 9.89 9.78
N ARG A 315 25.98 9.18 9.86
CA ARG A 315 26.64 8.54 8.71
C ARG A 315 26.44 7.04 8.77
N ARG A 316 26.12 6.43 7.63
CA ARG A 316 26.01 4.97 7.49
C ARG A 316 27.39 4.32 7.62
N SER A 317 27.51 3.34 8.52
CA SER A 317 28.58 2.34 8.46
C SER A 317 28.19 1.27 7.43
N SER A 318 29.15 0.66 6.73
CA SER A 318 28.87 -0.27 5.61
C SER A 318 27.92 -1.41 5.98
N ASP A 319 28.01 -1.87 7.24
CA ASP A 319 27.35 -3.10 7.69
C ASP A 319 26.18 -2.84 8.66
N GLU A 320 25.87 -1.58 8.94
CA GLU A 320 24.80 -1.21 9.88
C GLU A 320 23.62 -0.54 9.16
N PRO A 321 22.38 -0.78 9.61
CA PRO A 321 21.22 -0.09 9.07
C PRO A 321 21.31 1.42 9.34
N MET A 322 20.84 2.22 8.39
CA MET A 322 20.79 3.67 8.53
C MET A 322 19.76 4.04 9.59
N LEU A 323 20.14 4.85 10.58
CA LEU A 323 19.17 5.46 11.49
C LEU A 323 18.37 6.52 10.75
N ILE A 324 17.05 6.44 10.85
CA ILE A 324 16.13 7.36 10.18
C ILE A 324 15.17 7.99 11.18
N SER A 325 14.74 9.22 10.90
CA SER A 325 13.67 9.92 11.59
C SER A 325 12.64 10.45 10.60
N GLN A 326 11.35 10.34 10.91
CA GLN A 326 10.28 10.88 10.07
C GLN A 326 8.96 11.05 10.83
N ASP A 327 8.10 11.88 10.29
CA ASP A 327 6.71 12.04 10.72
C ASP A 327 5.83 11.15 9.84
N ALA A 328 4.88 10.44 10.45
CA ALA A 328 4.01 9.55 9.71
C ALA A 328 2.58 9.48 10.27
N TRP A 329 1.64 9.28 9.35
CA TRP A 329 0.21 9.18 9.54
C TRP A 329 -0.27 7.85 9.00
N VAL A 330 -1.17 7.20 9.73
CA VAL A 330 -1.83 5.97 9.26
C VAL A 330 -3.27 6.29 8.94
N HIS A 331 -3.61 5.98 7.70
CA HIS A 331 -4.96 6.03 7.18
C HIS A 331 -5.44 4.60 6.92
N LEU A 332 -6.70 4.35 7.27
CA LEU A 332 -7.44 3.17 6.88
C LEU A 332 -8.26 3.55 5.64
N CYS A 333 -8.12 2.80 4.56
CA CYS A 333 -8.96 2.97 3.37
C CYS A 333 -10.12 1.96 3.41
N ALA A 334 -11.35 2.46 3.45
CA ALA A 334 -12.55 1.65 3.41
C ALA A 334 -13.62 2.35 2.58
N ASN A 335 -14.27 1.63 1.67
CA ASN A 335 -15.30 2.18 0.78
C ASN A 335 -14.86 3.47 0.05
N ASP A 336 -13.61 3.51 -0.42
CA ASP A 336 -12.97 4.66 -1.08
C ASP A 336 -12.84 5.94 -0.22
N GLU A 337 -13.07 5.83 1.10
CA GLU A 337 -12.85 6.89 2.07
C GLU A 337 -11.62 6.62 2.95
N PHE A 338 -10.96 7.69 3.40
CA PHE A 338 -9.78 7.62 4.26
C PHE A 338 -10.14 8.02 5.70
N TYR A 339 -9.82 7.13 6.63
CA TYR A 339 -10.02 7.32 8.06
C TYR A 339 -8.67 7.42 8.76
N LEU A 340 -8.39 8.55 9.42
CA LEU A 340 -7.16 8.71 10.21
C LEU A 340 -7.22 7.79 11.44
N VAL A 341 -6.26 6.86 11.51
CA VAL A 341 -6.09 5.88 12.60
C VAL A 341 -5.16 6.45 13.67
N GLY A 342 -4.04 7.05 13.25
CA GLY A 342 -3.04 7.58 14.15
C GLY A 342 -2.00 8.42 13.45
N GLU A 343 -1.34 9.27 14.22
CA GLU A 343 -0.29 10.19 13.79
C GLU A 343 0.83 10.16 14.82
N VAL A 344 2.07 10.04 14.34
CA VAL A 344 3.27 10.05 15.17
C VAL A 344 4.33 10.93 14.53
N GLU A 345 4.79 11.88 15.33
CA GLU A 345 5.88 12.80 14.98
C GLU A 345 7.20 12.24 15.50
N GLY A 346 8.29 12.52 14.79
CA GLY A 346 9.66 12.23 15.18
C GLY A 346 9.93 10.74 15.38
N ILE A 347 9.30 9.87 14.57
CA ILE A 347 9.46 8.43 14.68
C ILE A 347 10.89 8.07 14.30
N MET A 348 11.61 7.50 15.26
CA MET A 348 12.95 6.99 15.05
C MET A 348 12.88 5.51 14.63
N GLY A 349 13.74 5.12 13.71
CA GLY A 349 13.92 3.72 13.34
C GLY A 349 15.14 3.50 12.47
N LYS A 350 15.09 2.43 11.69
CA LYS A 350 16.20 1.92 10.89
C LYS A 350 15.76 1.71 9.45
N SER A 351 16.71 1.78 8.53
CA SER A 351 16.52 1.41 7.12
C SER A 351 17.70 0.56 6.68
N TRP A 352 17.43 -0.68 6.29
CA TRP A 352 18.42 -1.63 5.79
C TRP A 352 18.78 -1.32 4.33
N HIS A 353 17.80 -0.81 3.58
CA HIS A 353 17.93 -0.41 2.16
C HIS A 353 17.85 1.10 1.96
N TRP A 354 18.64 1.87 2.72
CA TRP A 354 18.59 3.34 2.70
C TRP A 354 18.78 3.96 1.31
N ASP A 355 19.67 3.41 0.49
CA ASP A 355 19.92 3.97 -0.85
C ASP A 355 18.70 3.84 -1.76
N LYS A 356 17.91 2.76 -1.61
CA LYS A 356 16.64 2.52 -2.29
C LYS A 356 15.54 3.44 -1.77
N VAL A 357 15.46 3.64 -0.45
CA VAL A 357 14.55 4.61 0.17
C VAL A 357 14.84 6.02 -0.33
N ARG A 358 16.12 6.43 -0.30
CA ARG A 358 16.59 7.75 -0.71
C ARG A 358 16.33 8.01 -2.19
N SER A 359 16.52 7.02 -3.07
CA SER A 359 16.26 7.18 -4.50
C SER A 359 14.78 7.34 -4.83
N ARG A 360 13.88 6.78 -4.02
CA ARG A 360 12.41 6.88 -4.18
C ARG A 360 11.79 8.14 -3.57
N GLN A 361 12.42 8.77 -2.59
CA GLN A 361 11.91 10.01 -1.97
C GLN A 361 11.54 11.18 -2.91
N PRO A 362 12.13 11.34 -4.11
CA PRO A 362 11.68 12.34 -5.08
C PRO A 362 10.34 12.02 -5.74
N ASP A 363 9.97 10.73 -5.81
CA ASP A 363 8.81 10.25 -6.56
C ASP A 363 7.60 10.16 -5.62
N ILE A 364 6.53 10.90 -5.95
CA ILE A 364 5.26 10.84 -5.22
C ILE A 364 4.50 9.62 -5.73
N GLU A 365 4.88 8.45 -5.25
CA GLU A 365 4.23 7.19 -5.58
C GLU A 365 3.88 6.38 -4.34
N ARG A 366 2.76 5.67 -4.44
CA ARG A 366 2.32 4.70 -3.45
C ARG A 366 2.96 3.36 -3.76
N TYR A 367 3.60 2.74 -2.77
CA TYR A 367 4.22 1.42 -2.91
C TYR A 367 3.93 0.53 -1.70
N PRO A 368 4.04 -0.80 -1.83
CA PRO A 368 3.82 -1.72 -0.72
C PRO A 368 4.74 -1.43 0.48
N LEU A 369 4.23 -1.62 1.68
CA LEU A 369 5.01 -1.46 2.91
C LEU A 369 6.01 -2.61 3.07
N HIS A 370 7.29 -2.25 3.00
CA HIS A 370 8.44 -3.11 3.23
C HIS A 370 9.16 -2.70 4.53
N LEU A 371 9.30 -3.62 5.50
CA LEU A 371 9.86 -3.32 6.83
C LEU A 371 11.39 -3.18 6.82
N ASP A 372 12.07 -3.73 5.83
CA ASP A 372 13.49 -3.53 5.55
C ASP A 372 13.80 -2.11 5.06
N GLU A 373 12.83 -1.47 4.40
CA GLU A 373 12.91 -0.07 4.00
C GLU A 373 12.64 0.87 5.19
N TYR A 374 11.62 0.56 6.01
CA TYR A 374 11.20 1.35 7.17
C TYR A 374 11.00 0.49 8.42
N ASP A 375 12.11 0.15 9.08
CA ASP A 375 12.14 -0.58 10.34
C ASP A 375 11.89 0.38 11.51
N THR A 376 10.64 0.84 11.64
CA THR A 376 10.19 1.73 12.72
C THR A 376 9.05 1.07 13.50
N PRO A 377 8.90 1.34 14.80
CA PRO A 377 7.79 0.80 15.59
C PRO A 377 6.40 1.07 14.97
N PHE A 378 6.25 2.21 14.30
CA PHE A 378 5.00 2.59 13.63
C PHE A 378 4.66 1.71 12.43
N HIS A 379 5.63 1.45 11.57
CA HIS A 379 5.48 0.56 10.42
C HIS A 379 5.21 -0.89 10.84
N HIS A 380 5.87 -1.37 11.91
CA HIS A 380 5.57 -2.68 12.51
C HIS A 380 4.12 -2.74 13.01
N ALA A 381 3.63 -1.71 13.69
CA ALA A 381 2.27 -1.67 14.19
C ALA A 381 1.22 -1.70 13.05
N VAL A 382 1.48 -0.97 11.96
CA VAL A 382 0.64 -1.03 10.75
C VAL A 382 0.66 -2.41 10.13
N ARG A 383 1.84 -3.03 10.04
CA ARG A 383 1.98 -4.38 9.48
C ARG A 383 1.21 -5.41 10.32
N HIS A 384 1.25 -5.33 11.65
CA HIS A 384 0.40 -6.15 12.53
C HIS A 384 -1.09 -5.96 12.26
N MET A 385 -1.57 -4.72 12.12
CA MET A 385 -2.97 -4.44 11.79
C MET A 385 -3.37 -4.97 10.42
N ALA A 386 -2.52 -4.79 9.41
CA ALA A 386 -2.75 -5.25 8.04
C ALA A 386 -2.78 -6.78 7.96
N ASP A 387 -1.77 -7.45 8.54
CA ASP A 387 -1.69 -8.92 8.59
C ASP A 387 -2.89 -9.52 9.36
N LYS A 388 -3.34 -8.86 10.44
CA LYS A 388 -4.53 -9.30 11.20
C LYS A 388 -5.79 -9.33 10.36
N LEU A 389 -5.96 -8.38 9.45
CA LEU A 389 -7.12 -8.27 8.57
C LEU A 389 -6.91 -8.96 7.22
N SER A 390 -5.72 -9.49 6.97
CA SER A 390 -5.32 -10.04 5.65
C SER A 390 -5.50 -9.02 4.51
N VAL A 391 -5.22 -7.75 4.79
CA VAL A 391 -5.24 -6.66 3.80
C VAL A 391 -3.84 -6.13 3.57
N PRO A 392 -3.53 -5.56 2.39
CA PRO A 392 -2.23 -4.97 2.15
C PRO A 392 -2.01 -3.68 2.96
N ALA A 393 -0.74 -3.35 3.16
CA ALA A 393 -0.29 -2.07 3.69
C ALA A 393 0.60 -1.37 2.66
N TYR A 394 0.42 -0.07 2.50
CA TYR A 394 1.17 0.76 1.56
C TYR A 394 1.82 1.94 2.28
N VAL A 395 2.84 2.50 1.66
CA VAL A 395 3.49 3.75 2.02
C VAL A 395 3.23 4.78 0.93
N ASP A 396 3.03 6.02 1.33
CA ASP A 396 2.81 7.20 0.49
C ASP A 396 3.68 8.35 0.98
N LEU A 397 4.55 8.85 0.11
CA LEU A 397 5.49 9.93 0.44
C LEU A 397 4.87 11.28 0.08
N ARG A 398 4.78 12.20 1.04
CA ARG A 398 4.22 13.54 0.87
C ARG A 398 5.26 14.64 0.68
#